data_AF-A0A972NKZ9-F1
#
_entry.id   AF-A0A972NKZ9-F1
#
_cell.length_a   1.000
_cell.length_b   1.000
_cell.length_c   1.000
_cell.angle_alpha   90.00
_cell.angle_beta   90.00
_cell.angle_gamma   90.00
#
_symmetry.space_group_name_H-M   'P 1'
#
loop_
_entity.id
_entity.type
_entity.pdbx_description
1 polymer ?
#
loop_
_entity_poly.entity_id
_entity_poly.type
_entity_poly.pdbx_seq_one_letter_code
_entity_poly.pdbx_strand_id
1 'polypeptide(L)' 'MADRLMTNEELKRVTGKQRYSKQAEWFRRQFNFDPPRSGKNAVVVTWETFQALQERRAGLRTVSLPGDPAPPVYLLRKG' A
#
# COMPACT_ATOMS: atom_id res chain seq x y z
N MET A 1 -5.36 -14.47 -0.07
CA MET A 1 -4.33 -14.68 0.99
C MET A 1 -4.65 -13.72 2.13
N ALA A 2 -4.28 -14.02 3.36
CA ALA A 2 -4.93 -13.49 4.56
C ALA A 2 -5.06 -11.94 4.59
N ASP A 3 -6.30 -11.48 4.81
CA ASP A 3 -6.74 -10.12 5.16
C ASP A 3 -6.25 -9.72 6.57
N ARG A 4 -4.98 -9.99 6.85
CA ARG A 4 -4.36 -9.82 8.17
C ARG A 4 -3.57 -8.53 8.19
N LEU A 5 -3.87 -7.70 9.18
CA LEU A 5 -3.08 -6.52 9.51
C LEU A 5 -1.65 -6.91 9.90
N MET A 6 -0.67 -6.21 9.33
CA MET A 6 0.73 -6.33 9.74
C MET A 6 0.89 -5.80 11.16
N THR A 7 1.56 -6.57 12.00
CA THR A 7 1.96 -6.14 13.33
C THR A 7 3.06 -5.08 13.24
N ASN A 8 3.24 -4.30 14.32
CA ASN A 8 4.32 -3.32 14.39
C ASN A 8 5.71 -3.98 14.24
N GLU A 9 5.89 -5.22 14.69
CA GLU A 9 7.16 -5.94 14.54
C GLU A 9 7.44 -6.34 13.10
N GLU A 10 6.42 -6.81 12.37
CA GLU A 10 6.54 -7.10 10.94
C GLU A 10 6.83 -5.83 10.14
N LEU A 11 6.15 -4.73 10.44
CA LEU A 11 6.43 -3.42 9.84
C LEU A 11 7.88 -2.98 10.13
N LYS A 12 8.41 -3.22 11.33
CA LYS A 12 9.82 -2.95 11.64
C LYS A 12 10.76 -3.81 10.82
N ARG A 13 10.46 -5.10 10.64
CA ARG A 13 11.28 -6.01 9.82
C ARG A 13 11.30 -5.61 8.36
N VAL A 14 10.15 -5.25 7.78
CA VAL A 14 10.02 -4.87 6.37
C VAL A 14 10.64 -3.49 6.09
N THR A 15 10.33 -2.49 6.92
CA THR A 15 10.79 -1.11 6.68
C THR A 15 12.20 -0.85 7.21
N GLY A 16 12.68 -1.65 8.15
CA GLY A 16 13.90 -1.39 8.92
C GLY A 16 13.80 -0.17 9.84
N LYS A 17 12.60 0.38 10.09
CA LYS A 17 12.39 1.60 10.90
C LYS A 17 11.59 1.30 12.16
N GLN A 18 12.05 1.83 13.30
CA GLN A 18 11.34 1.70 14.58
C GLN A 18 10.25 2.77 14.80
N ARG A 19 10.47 4.00 14.32
CA ARG A 19 9.53 5.11 14.52
C ARG A 19 8.40 5.04 13.49
N TYR A 20 7.14 5.12 13.93
CA TYR A 20 5.97 5.01 13.05
C TYR A 20 5.94 6.08 11.95
N SER A 21 6.34 7.31 12.25
CA SER A 21 6.49 8.38 11.25
C SER A 21 7.52 8.03 10.17
N LYS A 22 8.63 7.38 10.54
CA LYS A 22 9.65 6.92 9.59
C LYS A 22 9.21 5.70 8.79
N GLN A 23 8.35 4.85 9.34
CA GLN A 23 7.72 3.79 8.57
C GLN A 23 6.81 4.37 7.49
N ALA A 24 5.95 5.34 7.82
CA ALA A 24 5.10 6.01 6.84
C ALA A 24 5.91 6.74 5.75
N GLU A 25 6.98 7.46 6.14
CA GLU A 25 7.90 8.11 5.20
C GLU A 25 8.57 7.09 4.26
N TRP A 26 8.89 5.89 4.76
CA TRP A 26 9.44 4.81 3.94
C TRP A 26 8.44 4.32 2.88
N PHE A 27 7.16 4.13 3.23
CA PHE A 27 6.12 3.74 2.27
C PHE A 27 5.94 4.79 1.18
N ARG A 28 5.94 6.08 1.54
CA ARG A 28 5.89 7.18 0.58
C ARG A 28 7.10 7.16 -0.35
N ARG A 29 8.31 6.92 0.16
CA ARG A 29 9.53 6.89 -0.66
C ARG A 29 9.64 5.66 -1.57
N GLN A 30 9.17 4.50 -1.12
CA GLN A 30 9.32 3.25 -1.87
C GLN A 30 8.19 3.00 -2.87
N PHE A 31 6.98 3.44 -2.53
CA PHE A 31 5.78 3.11 -3.30
C PHE A 31 4.93 4.32 -3.67
N ASN A 32 5.36 5.54 -3.32
CA ASN A 32 4.54 6.76 -3.42
C ASN A 32 3.16 6.61 -2.75
N PHE A 33 3.09 5.79 -1.70
CA PHE A 33 1.87 5.46 -0.98
C PHE A 33 1.90 6.07 0.42
N ASP A 34 0.83 6.76 0.81
CA ASP A 34 0.65 7.21 2.20
C ASP A 34 -0.23 6.21 2.96
N PRO A 35 0.36 5.41 3.87
CA PRO A 35 -0.41 4.38 4.54
C PRO A 35 -1.37 4.98 5.58
N PRO A 36 -2.56 4.39 5.76
CA PRO A 36 -3.48 4.82 6.80
C PRO A 36 -2.85 4.60 8.19
N ARG A 37 -3.21 5.48 9.12
CA ARG A 37 -2.67 5.49 10.48
C ARG A 37 -3.80 5.28 11.48
N SER A 38 -3.53 4.48 12.51
CA SER A 38 -4.43 4.35 13.66
C SER A 38 -4.39 5.62 14.51
N GLY A 39 -5.34 5.78 15.45
CA GLY A 39 -5.41 6.91 16.37
C GLY A 39 -4.15 7.11 17.25
N LYS A 40 -3.25 6.11 17.32
CA LYS A 40 -1.93 6.21 17.97
C LYS A 40 -0.77 6.53 17.01
N ASN A 41 -1.05 7.00 15.79
CA ASN A 41 -0.10 7.23 14.70
C ASN A 41 0.67 5.99 14.20
N ALA A 42 0.29 4.79 14.62
CA ALA A 42 0.85 3.54 14.10
C ALA A 42 0.36 3.30 12.68
N VAL A 43 1.24 2.81 11.80
CA VAL A 43 0.90 2.45 10.43
C VAL A 43 0.00 1.20 10.45
N VAL A 44 -1.11 1.25 9.71
CA VAL A 44 -2.08 0.15 9.61
C VAL A 44 -2.15 -0.27 8.16
N VAL A 45 -1.55 -1.41 7.83
CA VAL A 45 -1.53 -1.96 6.47
C VAL A 45 -1.69 -3.47 6.56
N THR A 46 -2.46 -4.08 5.65
CA THR A 46 -2.56 -5.54 5.55
C THR A 46 -1.39 -6.12 4.74
N TRP A 47 -1.06 -7.39 5.00
CA TRP A 47 -0.07 -8.11 4.19
C TRP A 47 -0.46 -8.17 2.72
N GLU A 48 -1.75 -8.29 2.41
CA GLU A 48 -2.25 -8.25 1.04
C GLU A 48 -1.97 -6.89 0.36
N THR A 49 -2.26 -5.79 1.05
CA THR A 49 -1.95 -4.44 0.53
C THR A 49 -0.44 -4.30 0.30
N PHE A 50 0.39 -4.79 1.22
CA PHE A 50 1.84 -4.74 1.06
C PHE A 50 2.32 -5.56 -0.14
N GLN A 51 1.81 -6.78 -0.33
CA GLN A 51 2.13 -7.59 -1.52
C GLN A 51 1.70 -6.90 -2.81
N ALA A 52 0.50 -6.32 -2.84
CA ALA A 52 0.00 -5.58 -4.00
C ALA A 52 0.92 -4.38 -4.35
N LEU A 53 1.45 -3.66 -3.35
CA LEU A 53 2.44 -2.61 -3.55
C LEU A 53 3.77 -3.15 -4.12
N GLN A 54 4.22 -4.32 -3.64
CA GLN A 54 5.42 -4.98 -4.17
C GLN A 54 5.24 -5.43 -5.61
N GLU A 55 4.10 -6.03 -5.94
CA GLU A 55 3.77 -6.46 -7.30
C GLU A 55 3.68 -5.26 -8.26
N ARG A 56 3.09 -4.13 -7.83
CA ARG A 56 3.08 -2.88 -8.59
C ARG A 56 4.49 -2.37 -8.86
N ARG A 57 5.36 -2.37 -7.84
CA ARG A 57 6.76 -1.97 -8.00
C ARG A 57 7.53 -2.89 -8.94
N ALA A 58 7.24 -4.18 -8.92
CA ALA A 58 7.82 -5.18 -9.83
C ALA A 58 7.23 -5.13 -11.24
N GLY A 59 6.21 -4.29 -11.49
CA GLY A 59 5.51 -4.23 -12.78
C GLY A 59 4.62 -5.44 -13.08
N LEU A 60 4.39 -6.31 -12.08
CA LEU A 60 3.62 -7.55 -12.22
C LEU A 60 2.11 -7.32 -12.12
N ARG A 61 1.68 -6.15 -11.63
CA ARG A 61 0.26 -5.88 -11.39
C ARG A 61 -0.05 -4.38 -11.43
N THR A 62 -1.06 -4.02 -12.22
CA THR A 62 -1.69 -2.69 -12.16
C THR A 62 -2.69 -2.69 -11.02
N VAL A 63 -2.19 -2.56 -9.78
CA VAL A 63 -3.06 -2.46 -8.59
C VAL A 63 -3.63 -1.04 -8.52
N SER A 64 -4.95 -0.93 -8.67
CA SER A 64 -5.70 0.29 -8.37
C SER A 64 -5.75 0.45 -6.85
N LEU A 65 -4.97 1.38 -6.31
CA LEU A 65 -5.03 1.74 -4.89
C LEU A 65 -6.28 2.59 -4.63
N PRO A 66 -6.84 2.61 -3.40
CA PRO A 66 -7.88 3.58 -3.05
C PRO A 66 -7.32 4.99 -3.20
N GLY A 67 -7.82 5.73 -4.21
CA GLY A 67 -7.33 7.05 -4.60
C GLY A 67 -6.63 7.13 -5.96
N ASP A 68 -6.31 5.99 -6.60
CA ASP A 68 -5.93 5.99 -8.02
C ASP A 68 -7.18 6.37 -8.85
N PRO A 69 -7.06 7.31 -9.81
CA PRO A 69 -8.18 7.63 -10.69
C PRO A 69 -8.57 6.35 -11.43
N ALA A 70 -9.85 5.96 -11.30
CA ALA A 70 -10.37 4.82 -12.01
C ALA A 70 -10.04 4.99 -13.51
N PRO A 71 -9.53 3.94 -14.19
CA PRO A 71 -9.23 4.05 -15.60
C PRO A 71 -10.48 4.52 -16.34
N PRO A 72 -10.37 5.48 -17.26
CA PRO A 72 -11.53 6.04 -17.95
C PRO A 72 -12.28 4.90 -18.63
N VAL A 73 -13.55 4.71 -18.25
CA VAL A 73 -14.44 3.75 -18.89
C VAL A 73 -14.76 4.29 -20.28
N TYR A 74 -14.07 3.77 -21.30
CA TYR A 74 -14.44 4.02 -22.68
C TYR A 74 -15.72 3.25 -22.98
N LEU A 75 -16.84 3.96 -23.11
CA LEU A 75 -18.07 3.38 -23.64
C LEU A 75 -17.79 2.97 -25.09
N LEU A 76 -17.61 1.67 -25.33
CA LEU A 76 -17.60 1.10 -26.67
C LEU A 76 -18.99 1.28 -27.27
N ARG A 77 -19.14 2.33 -28.09
CA ARG A 77 -20.33 2.54 -28.89
C ARG A 77 -20.35 1.45 -29.97
N LYS A 78 -21.26 0.49 -29.81
CA LYS A 78 -21.54 -0.57 -30.79
C LYS A 78 -22.14 0.08 -32.05
N GLY A 79 -21.44 -0.03 -33.18
CA GLY A 79 -21.94 0.32 -34.51
C GLY A 79 -22.78 -0.77 -35.12
#